data_AF-A0A4R5C229-F1
#
_entry.id   AF-A0A4R5C229-F1
#
_cell.length_a   1.000
_cell.length_b   1.000
_cell.length_c   1.000
_cell.angle_alpha   90.00
_cell.angle_beta   90.00
_cell.angle_gamma   90.00
#
_symmetry.space_group_name_H-M   'P 1'
#
loop_
_entity.id
_entity.type
_entity.pdbx_description
1 polymer ?
#
loop_
_entity_poly.entity_id
_entity_poly.type
_entity_poly.pdbx_seq_one_letter_code
_entity_poly.pdbx_strand_id
1 'polypeptide(L)'
;MTALVSQKREEFHAGLIEGGTLTLNASGVASMSDGGNKLSTNVGAELARVLRVSTESERAAGQTLGDSFESATQAFLESTFPAFSMLRPGSWQVHKVGNRAKGNSIASFEPYQHLAELAEAVRKSPNLAAVLGNAYAISPDVIITRESVSDELINGGAELVDNVTAVHTAIRSVNQTLPILHAVVSCKWTLRSDRAQNARSEALNLIRNRKGRLPHIVVVTAEPTPSRLSSLALGTGDIDCVYHVALPELKKAMRKHGNDDNVEALEVMIEGRRLKDIADLPLDLAI
;
A
#
# COMPACT_ATOMS: atom_id res chain seq x y z
N MET A 1 -20.79 -2.36 -21.27
CA MET A 1 -19.33 -2.35 -21.00
C MET A 1 -19.15 -2.10 -19.52
N THR A 2 -18.36 -2.93 -18.84
CA THR A 2 -18.00 -2.75 -17.43
C THR A 2 -16.89 -1.69 -17.34
N ALA A 3 -16.91 -0.82 -16.33
CA ALA A 3 -15.87 0.18 -16.14
C ALA A 3 -14.51 -0.47 -15.84
N LEU A 4 -13.41 0.14 -16.30
CA LEU A 4 -12.05 -0.42 -16.15
C LEU A 4 -11.71 -0.81 -14.70
N VAL A 5 -11.94 0.10 -13.75
CA VAL A 5 -11.63 -0.15 -12.33
C VAL A 5 -12.45 -1.32 -11.77
N SER A 6 -13.74 -1.42 -12.14
CA SER A 6 -14.58 -2.55 -11.73
C SER A 6 -14.04 -3.87 -12.28
N GLN A 7 -13.67 -3.90 -13.56
CA GLN A 7 -13.06 -5.07 -14.17
C GLN A 7 -11.73 -5.44 -13.49
N LYS A 8 -10.84 -4.48 -13.26
CA LYS A 8 -9.53 -4.72 -12.61
C LYS A 8 -9.65 -5.13 -11.16
N ARG A 9 -10.70 -4.68 -10.46
CA ARG A 9 -11.02 -5.15 -9.11
C ARG A 9 -11.45 -6.62 -9.12
N GLU A 10 -12.26 -7.04 -10.08
CA GLU A 10 -12.64 -8.46 -10.25
C GLU A 10 -11.43 -9.32 -10.60
N GLU A 11 -10.57 -8.86 -11.52
CA GLU A 11 -9.31 -9.54 -11.87
C GLU A 11 -8.37 -9.62 -10.65
N PHE A 12 -8.30 -8.59 -9.82
CA PHE A 12 -7.54 -8.60 -8.58
C PHE A 12 -8.06 -9.68 -7.62
N HIS A 13 -9.37 -9.80 -7.43
CA HIS A 13 -9.96 -10.87 -6.62
C HIS A 13 -9.68 -12.26 -7.19
N ALA A 14 -9.82 -12.43 -8.50
CA ALA A 14 -9.47 -13.70 -9.16
C ALA A 14 -8.00 -14.04 -8.95
N GLY A 15 -7.09 -13.08 -9.10
CA GLY A 15 -5.66 -13.26 -8.86
C GLY A 15 -5.33 -13.65 -7.41
N LEU A 16 -6.06 -13.12 -6.41
CA LEU A 16 -5.91 -13.56 -5.02
C LEU A 16 -6.31 -15.03 -4.82
N ILE A 17 -7.33 -15.51 -5.55
CA ILE A 17 -7.83 -16.88 -5.47
C ILE A 17 -6.88 -17.84 -6.19
N GLU A 18 -6.54 -17.52 -7.44
CA GLU A 18 -5.64 -18.32 -8.28
C GLU A 18 -4.23 -18.38 -7.72
N GLY A 19 -3.74 -17.27 -7.15
CA GLY A 19 -2.43 -17.16 -6.50
C GLY A 19 -2.37 -17.80 -5.11
N GLY A 20 -3.45 -18.44 -4.64
CA GLY A 20 -3.51 -19.09 -3.33
C GLY A 20 -3.42 -18.14 -2.14
N THR A 21 -3.61 -16.84 -2.35
CA THR A 21 -3.68 -15.86 -1.25
C THR A 21 -4.98 -16.02 -0.49
N LEU A 22 -6.09 -16.12 -1.22
CA LEU A 22 -7.44 -16.31 -0.71
C LEU A 22 -7.88 -17.77 -0.94
N THR A 23 -7.90 -18.55 0.13
CA THR A 23 -8.30 -19.97 0.12
C THR A 23 -9.29 -20.25 1.24
N LEU A 24 -10.00 -21.37 1.14
CA LEU A 24 -10.76 -21.98 2.23
C LEU A 24 -10.09 -23.30 2.61
N ASN A 25 -9.90 -23.55 3.90
CA ASN A 25 -9.47 -24.89 4.34
C ASN A 25 -10.67 -25.85 4.43
N ALA A 26 -10.40 -27.13 4.73
CA ALA A 26 -11.44 -28.17 4.85
C ALA A 26 -12.49 -27.88 5.95
N SER A 27 -12.19 -26.99 6.89
CA SER A 27 -13.12 -26.53 7.94
C SER A 27 -13.91 -25.28 7.54
N GLY A 28 -13.77 -24.80 6.29
CA GLY A 28 -14.43 -23.58 5.80
C GLY A 28 -13.84 -22.27 6.34
N VAL A 29 -12.63 -22.31 6.92
CA VAL A 29 -11.95 -21.12 7.43
C VAL A 29 -11.16 -20.46 6.30
N ALA A 30 -11.46 -19.19 6.03
CA ALA A 30 -10.75 -18.43 5.01
C ALA A 30 -9.33 -18.06 5.45
N SER A 31 -8.39 -17.99 4.51
CA SER A 31 -6.98 -17.64 4.78
C SER A 31 -6.77 -16.25 5.41
N MET A 32 -7.75 -15.35 5.25
CA MET A 32 -7.78 -14.01 5.88
C MET A 32 -8.34 -14.03 7.31
N SER A 33 -8.91 -15.14 7.78
CA SER A 33 -9.53 -15.25 9.10
C SER A 33 -8.51 -15.59 10.18
N ASP A 34 -8.88 -15.22 11.41
CA ASP A 34 -8.32 -15.78 12.64
C ASP A 34 -9.21 -16.91 13.14
N GLY A 35 -8.71 -18.15 13.09
CA GLY A 35 -9.44 -19.35 13.51
C GLY A 35 -9.89 -19.34 14.96
N GLY A 36 -9.24 -18.55 15.83
CA GLY A 36 -9.66 -18.39 17.23
C GLY A 36 -10.80 -17.39 17.43
N ASN A 37 -11.19 -16.64 16.40
CA ASN A 37 -12.17 -15.57 16.49
C ASN A 37 -13.40 -15.88 15.62
N LYS A 38 -14.53 -16.21 16.27
CA LYS A 38 -15.79 -16.58 15.61
C LYS A 38 -16.31 -15.53 14.62
N LEU A 39 -16.20 -14.25 14.95
CA LEU A 39 -16.61 -13.18 14.03
C LEU A 39 -15.71 -13.18 12.78
N SER A 40 -14.40 -13.25 12.99
CA SER A 40 -13.40 -13.30 11.91
C SER A 40 -13.61 -14.50 10.97
N THR A 41 -13.91 -15.68 11.52
CA THR A 41 -14.19 -16.88 10.71
C THR A 41 -15.49 -16.76 9.95
N ASN A 42 -16.57 -16.26 10.57
CA ASN A 42 -17.87 -16.13 9.92
C ASN A 42 -17.86 -15.09 8.80
N VAL A 43 -17.27 -13.93 9.06
CA VAL A 43 -17.14 -12.86 8.06
C VAL A 43 -16.21 -13.29 6.94
N GLY A 44 -15.06 -13.91 7.25
CA GLY A 44 -14.14 -14.41 6.22
C GLY A 44 -14.75 -15.51 5.36
N ALA A 45 -15.53 -16.43 5.92
CA ALA A 45 -16.26 -17.45 5.17
C ALA A 45 -17.32 -16.81 4.25
N GLU A 46 -18.06 -15.80 4.72
CA GLU A 46 -19.04 -15.08 3.91
C GLU A 46 -18.36 -14.30 2.77
N LEU A 47 -17.22 -13.65 3.03
CA LEU A 47 -16.40 -13.00 2.00
C LEU A 47 -15.95 -14.01 0.96
N ALA A 48 -15.37 -15.14 1.36
CA ALA A 48 -14.92 -16.18 0.44
C ALA A 48 -16.09 -16.72 -0.41
N ARG A 49 -17.27 -16.89 0.19
CA ARG A 49 -18.48 -17.31 -0.52
C ARG A 49 -18.92 -16.28 -1.56
N VAL A 50 -18.97 -14.99 -1.21
CA VAL A 50 -19.38 -13.92 -2.13
C VAL A 50 -18.37 -13.73 -3.27
N LEU A 51 -17.08 -13.86 -2.96
CA LEU A 51 -15.98 -13.80 -3.93
C LEU A 51 -15.81 -15.11 -4.73
N ARG A 52 -16.66 -16.11 -4.50
CA ARG A 52 -16.69 -17.40 -5.22
C ARG A 52 -15.36 -18.16 -5.16
N VAL A 53 -14.73 -18.14 -4.00
CA VAL A 53 -13.50 -18.91 -3.73
C VAL A 53 -13.81 -20.39 -3.92
N SER A 54 -13.14 -21.01 -4.89
CA SER A 54 -13.28 -22.43 -5.23
C SER A 54 -12.07 -23.27 -4.82
N THR A 55 -11.03 -22.64 -4.27
CA THR A 55 -9.79 -23.29 -3.86
C THR A 55 -9.90 -23.82 -2.43
N GLU A 56 -9.99 -25.15 -2.31
CA GLU A 56 -9.85 -25.84 -1.03
C GLU A 56 -8.36 -26.13 -0.78
N SER A 57 -7.74 -25.32 0.08
CA SER A 57 -6.31 -25.42 0.37
C SER A 57 -6.01 -24.90 1.77
N GLU A 58 -5.09 -25.58 2.44
CA GLU A 58 -4.57 -25.12 3.72
C GLU A 58 -3.93 -23.74 3.59
N ARG A 59 -4.02 -22.96 4.66
CA ARG A 59 -3.47 -21.61 4.69
C ARG A 59 -1.95 -21.68 4.47
N ALA A 60 -1.48 -21.04 3.40
CA ALA A 60 -0.05 -20.92 3.13
C ALA A 60 0.69 -20.18 4.26
N ALA A 61 2.00 -20.38 4.33
CA ALA A 61 2.85 -19.69 5.30
C ALA A 61 2.71 -18.16 5.17
N GLY A 62 2.80 -17.45 6.29
CA GLY A 62 2.56 -15.99 6.32
C GLY A 62 3.43 -15.19 5.35
N GLN A 63 4.67 -15.63 5.11
CA GLN A 63 5.58 -14.99 4.15
C GLN A 63 5.11 -15.18 2.70
N THR A 64 4.66 -16.38 2.34
CA THR A 64 4.12 -16.69 1.01
C THR A 64 2.82 -15.93 0.75
N LEU A 65 1.93 -15.85 1.75
CA LEU A 65 0.70 -15.05 1.67
C LEU A 65 1.00 -13.56 1.48
N GLY A 66 1.96 -13.01 2.24
CA GLY A 66 2.40 -11.63 2.09
C GLY A 66 2.92 -11.37 0.67
N ASP A 67 3.88 -12.17 0.22
CA ASP A 67 4.50 -12.02 -1.10
C ASP A 67 3.49 -12.13 -2.26
N SER A 68 2.54 -13.05 -2.17
CA SER A 68 1.45 -13.22 -3.14
C SER A 68 0.49 -12.01 -3.13
N PHE A 69 0.12 -11.53 -1.94
CA PHE A 69 -0.74 -10.35 -1.77
C PHE A 69 -0.11 -9.07 -2.30
N GLU A 70 1.19 -8.87 -2.05
CA GLU A 70 1.97 -7.76 -2.58
C GLU A 70 1.98 -7.76 -4.11
N SER A 71 2.18 -8.94 -4.72
CA SER A 71 2.21 -9.08 -6.18
C SER A 71 0.85 -8.77 -6.80
N ALA A 72 -0.23 -9.27 -6.22
CA ALA A 72 -1.59 -8.96 -6.67
C ALA A 72 -1.89 -7.45 -6.55
N THR A 73 -1.46 -6.82 -5.46
CA THR A 73 -1.66 -5.38 -5.23
C THR A 73 -0.87 -4.54 -6.22
N GLN A 74 0.38 -4.91 -6.50
CA GLN A 74 1.19 -4.28 -7.55
C GLN A 74 0.48 -4.37 -8.90
N ALA A 75 0.07 -5.58 -9.32
CA ALA A 75 -0.57 -5.79 -10.62
C ALA A 75 -1.89 -5.00 -10.76
N PHE A 76 -2.68 -4.90 -9.69
CA PHE A 76 -3.88 -4.07 -9.67
C PHE A 76 -3.54 -2.59 -9.89
N LEU A 77 -2.55 -2.05 -9.17
CA LEU A 77 -2.18 -0.63 -9.29
C LEU A 77 -1.54 -0.31 -10.64
N GLU A 78 -0.68 -1.19 -11.14
CA GLU A 78 -0.02 -1.05 -12.44
C GLU A 78 -1.03 -1.05 -13.60
N SER A 79 -2.11 -1.82 -13.48
CA SER A 79 -3.16 -1.90 -14.50
C SER A 79 -4.29 -0.87 -14.34
N THR A 80 -4.27 -0.03 -13.31
CA THR A 80 -5.33 0.97 -13.03
C THR A 80 -4.80 2.39 -12.97
N PHE A 81 -3.83 2.69 -12.11
CA PHE A 81 -3.39 4.06 -11.85
C PHE A 81 -2.88 4.80 -13.10
N PRO A 82 -2.04 4.20 -13.98
CA PRO A 82 -1.58 4.87 -15.20
C PRO A 82 -2.70 5.22 -16.19
N ALA A 83 -3.86 4.54 -16.12
CA ALA A 83 -5.01 4.85 -16.97
C ALA A 83 -5.63 6.22 -16.65
N PHE A 84 -5.34 6.79 -15.47
CA PHE A 84 -5.79 8.12 -15.06
C PHE A 84 -4.79 9.24 -15.40
N SER A 85 -4.00 9.07 -16.46
CA SER A 85 -3.01 10.06 -16.91
C SER A 85 -3.61 11.43 -17.25
N MET A 86 -4.89 11.51 -17.61
CA MET A 86 -5.60 12.77 -17.83
C MET A 86 -5.81 13.58 -16.54
N LEU A 87 -5.87 12.92 -15.37
CA LEU A 87 -5.94 13.57 -14.06
C LEU A 87 -4.54 13.81 -13.49
N ARG A 88 -3.63 12.88 -13.75
CA ARG A 88 -2.27 12.92 -13.20
C ARG A 88 -1.22 12.47 -14.23
N PRO A 89 -0.81 13.36 -15.16
CA PRO A 89 0.12 13.01 -16.21
C PRO A 89 1.53 12.76 -15.67
N GLY A 90 2.22 11.79 -16.27
CA GLY A 90 3.58 11.42 -15.92
C GLY A 90 3.95 10.03 -16.42
N SER A 91 5.25 9.74 -16.43
CA SER A 91 5.77 8.37 -16.58
C SER A 91 5.77 7.74 -15.19
N TRP A 92 4.84 6.81 -14.97
CA TRP A 92 4.60 6.17 -13.68
C TRP A 92 5.06 4.72 -13.72
N GLN A 93 5.71 4.27 -12.65
CA GLN A 93 6.08 2.87 -12.47
C GLN A 93 5.59 2.36 -11.12
N VAL A 94 5.16 1.10 -11.06
CA VAL A 94 4.72 0.43 -9.84
C VAL A 94 5.66 -0.73 -9.58
N HIS A 95 6.26 -0.78 -8.39
CA HIS A 95 7.23 -1.81 -8.05
C HIS A 95 6.86 -2.49 -6.74
N LYS A 96 6.88 -3.81 -6.75
CA LYS A 96 7.01 -4.59 -5.51
C LYS A 96 8.47 -4.60 -5.07
N VAL A 97 8.72 -4.15 -3.85
CA VAL A 97 10.06 -4.10 -3.25
C VAL A 97 10.29 -5.36 -2.40
N GLY A 98 9.34 -5.65 -1.50
CA GLY A 98 9.33 -6.84 -0.64
C GLY A 98 10.59 -7.04 0.22
N ASN A 99 10.70 -8.22 0.85
CA ASN A 99 11.81 -8.61 1.74
C ASN A 99 13.19 -8.73 1.06
N ARG A 100 13.28 -8.54 -0.26
CA ARG A 100 14.52 -8.74 -1.04
C ARG A 100 15.46 -7.53 -1.00
N ALA A 101 14.95 -6.34 -0.66
CA ALA A 101 15.76 -5.13 -0.49
C ALA A 101 16.28 -5.01 0.96
N LYS A 102 17.12 -5.95 1.40
CA LYS A 102 17.89 -5.77 2.65
C LYS A 102 18.91 -4.65 2.46
N GLY A 103 18.49 -3.42 2.73
CA GLY A 103 19.32 -2.21 2.76
C GLY A 103 18.79 -1.11 1.86
N ASN A 104 18.16 -0.09 2.47
CA ASN A 104 17.87 1.22 1.87
C ASN A 104 17.00 1.26 0.60
N SER A 105 15.89 0.53 0.58
CA SER A 105 15.01 0.49 -0.60
C SER A 105 14.52 1.86 -1.08
N ILE A 106 14.23 2.80 -0.16
CA ILE A 106 13.73 4.11 -0.55
C ILE A 106 14.82 5.13 -0.86
N ALA A 107 16.07 4.86 -0.48
CA ALA A 107 17.18 5.78 -0.73
C ALA A 107 17.55 5.89 -2.22
N SER A 108 17.02 5.01 -3.06
CA SER A 108 17.13 5.08 -4.51
C SER A 108 16.13 6.06 -5.14
N PHE A 109 15.34 6.79 -4.34
CA PHE A 109 14.31 7.70 -4.82
C PHE A 109 14.39 9.07 -4.14
N GLU A 110 14.01 10.11 -4.88
CA GLU A 110 13.70 11.41 -4.26
C GLU A 110 12.40 11.32 -3.45
N PRO A 111 12.30 11.93 -2.26
CA PRO A 111 13.26 12.83 -1.61
C PRO A 111 14.20 12.16 -0.58
N TYR A 112 14.43 10.85 -0.67
CA TYR A 112 15.07 10.05 0.38
C TYR A 112 16.52 9.66 0.11
N GLN A 113 17.14 10.19 -0.95
CA GLN A 113 18.52 9.86 -1.35
C GLN A 113 19.58 9.97 -0.23
N HIS A 114 19.44 10.97 0.65
CA HIS A 114 20.34 11.19 1.79
C HIS A 114 20.36 10.03 2.81
N LEU A 115 19.39 9.13 2.79
CA LEU A 115 19.38 7.94 3.65
C LEU A 115 20.49 6.94 3.29
N ALA A 116 20.97 6.96 2.04
CA ALA A 116 22.14 6.19 1.62
C ALA A 116 23.41 6.65 2.36
N GLU A 117 23.63 7.97 2.40
CA GLU A 117 24.75 8.58 3.12
C GLU A 117 24.66 8.34 4.63
N LEU A 118 23.44 8.46 5.20
CA LEU A 118 23.21 8.19 6.61
C LEU A 118 23.55 6.73 6.98
N ALA A 119 23.13 5.77 6.15
CA ALA A 119 23.42 4.36 6.38
C ALA A 119 24.92 4.06 6.32
N GLU A 120 25.64 4.69 5.38
CA GLU A 120 27.10 4.58 5.29
C GLU A 120 27.78 5.15 6.55
N ALA A 121 27.34 6.32 7.02
CA ALA A 121 27.87 6.95 8.22
C ALA A 121 27.62 6.11 9.48
N VAL A 122 26.41 5.54 9.62
CA VAL A 122 26.05 4.65 10.73
C VAL A 122 26.89 3.37 10.70
N ARG A 123 27.09 2.76 9.53
CA ARG A 123 27.91 1.54 9.39
C ARG A 123 29.36 1.75 9.84
N LYS A 124 29.90 2.95 9.63
CA LYS A 124 31.28 3.31 9.98
C LYS A 124 31.46 3.68 11.47
N SER A 125 30.37 3.89 12.22
CA SER A 125 30.44 4.38 13.60
C SER A 125 29.57 3.53 14.55
N PRO A 126 30.19 2.69 15.40
CA PRO A 126 29.47 1.93 16.42
C PRO A 126 28.62 2.79 17.36
N ASN A 127 29.08 4.02 17.65
CA ASN A 127 28.33 4.97 18.47
C ASN A 127 27.05 5.46 17.76
N LEU A 128 27.14 5.78 16.46
CA LEU A 128 25.96 6.14 15.69
C LEU A 128 25.01 4.96 15.54
N ALA A 129 25.53 3.74 15.36
CA ALA A 129 24.73 2.52 15.32
C ALA A 129 23.99 2.27 16.64
N ALA A 130 24.61 2.54 17.79
CA ALA A 130 23.97 2.40 19.09
C ALA A 130 22.82 3.40 19.33
N VAL A 131 22.92 4.61 18.77
CA VAL A 131 21.92 5.68 18.97
C VAL A 131 20.81 5.66 17.92
N LEU A 132 21.18 5.52 16.64
CA LEU A 132 20.25 5.60 15.51
C LEU A 132 19.69 4.23 15.11
N GLY A 133 20.37 3.14 15.48
CA GLY A 133 20.01 1.78 15.11
C GLY A 133 19.78 1.65 13.61
N ASN A 134 18.69 0.96 13.25
CA ASN A 134 18.17 0.86 11.88
C ASN A 134 16.89 1.70 11.69
N ALA A 135 16.67 2.75 12.50
CA ALA A 135 15.43 3.53 12.48
C ALA A 135 15.20 4.28 11.14
N TYR A 136 16.21 4.38 10.28
CA TYR A 136 16.12 4.98 8.94
C TYR A 136 15.87 3.94 7.83
N ALA A 137 15.92 2.64 8.13
CA ALA A 137 15.68 1.60 7.14
C ALA A 137 14.17 1.45 6.92
N ILE A 138 13.71 1.91 5.76
CA ILE A 138 12.32 1.79 5.34
C ILE A 138 12.28 0.82 4.15
N SER A 139 11.45 -0.21 4.27
CA SER A 139 11.25 -1.22 3.22
C SER A 139 9.75 -1.36 2.98
N PRO A 140 9.16 -0.45 2.17
CA PRO A 140 7.77 -0.55 1.80
C PRO A 140 7.51 -1.83 1.00
N ASP A 141 6.26 -2.29 1.01
CA ASP A 141 5.90 -3.53 0.33
C ASP A 141 5.77 -3.28 -1.20
N VAL A 142 4.96 -2.27 -1.56
CA VAL A 142 4.80 -1.77 -2.94
C VAL A 142 5.04 -0.26 -2.97
N ILE A 143 5.68 0.23 -4.02
CA ILE A 143 5.92 1.65 -4.26
C ILE A 143 5.39 2.07 -5.63
N ILE A 144 5.05 3.35 -5.73
CA ILE A 144 4.74 4.00 -7.00
C ILE A 144 5.73 5.13 -7.17
N THR A 145 6.38 5.20 -8.32
CA THR A 145 7.40 6.19 -8.64
C THR A 145 7.03 6.94 -9.91
N ARG A 146 7.60 8.14 -10.04
CA ARG A 146 7.49 8.99 -11.21
C ARG A 146 8.87 9.27 -11.75
N GLU A 147 9.07 9.14 -13.05
CA GLU A 147 10.33 9.59 -13.67
C GLU A 147 10.44 11.12 -13.67
N SER A 148 11.68 11.61 -13.63
CA SER A 148 11.96 13.00 -13.94
C SER A 148 11.77 13.27 -15.45
N VAL A 149 11.64 14.54 -15.80
CA VAL A 149 11.22 15.01 -17.11
C VAL A 149 12.33 15.85 -17.72
N SER A 150 12.61 15.63 -19.00
CA SER A 150 13.60 16.42 -19.73
C SER A 150 13.11 17.82 -20.05
N ASP A 151 14.04 18.76 -20.20
CA ASP A 151 13.70 20.13 -20.52
C ASP A 151 13.07 20.26 -21.91
N GLU A 152 13.40 19.37 -22.86
CA GLU A 152 12.75 19.32 -24.17
C GLU A 152 11.25 19.03 -24.04
N LEU A 153 10.86 18.12 -23.14
CA LEU A 153 9.44 17.83 -22.92
C LEU A 153 8.75 18.97 -22.16
N ILE A 154 9.41 19.54 -21.14
CA ILE A 154 8.88 20.68 -20.38
C ILE A 154 8.66 21.87 -21.31
N ASN A 155 9.60 22.14 -22.20
CA ASN A 155 9.57 23.26 -23.13
C ASN A 155 8.81 22.95 -24.43
N GLY A 156 8.13 21.80 -24.53
CA GLY A 156 7.52 21.32 -25.78
C GLY A 156 6.43 22.22 -26.37
N GLY A 157 5.88 23.17 -25.60
CA GLY A 157 4.93 24.18 -26.08
C GLY A 157 5.40 25.64 -25.96
N ALA A 158 6.32 25.93 -25.05
CA ALA A 158 6.88 27.26 -24.80
C ALA A 158 8.21 27.11 -24.05
N GLU A 159 9.09 28.11 -24.13
CA GLU A 159 10.30 28.13 -23.30
C GLU A 159 9.92 28.47 -21.85
N LEU A 160 9.77 27.44 -21.02
CA LEU A 160 9.34 27.55 -19.62
C LEU A 160 10.53 27.51 -18.66
N VAL A 161 11.58 26.78 -19.00
CA VAL A 161 12.79 26.63 -18.19
C VAL A 161 14.05 26.72 -19.05
N ASP A 162 15.12 27.20 -18.42
CA ASP A 162 16.46 27.30 -18.98
C ASP A 162 17.50 26.68 -18.03
N ASN A 163 18.79 26.81 -18.35
CA ASN A 163 19.89 26.24 -17.55
C ASN A 163 20.22 27.01 -16.26
N VAL A 164 19.54 28.12 -15.97
CA VAL A 164 19.87 28.99 -14.82
C VAL A 164 18.70 29.13 -13.84
N THR A 165 17.47 28.88 -14.26
CA THR A 165 16.24 28.95 -13.46
C THR A 165 15.81 27.55 -13.03
N ALA A 166 15.17 27.42 -11.86
CA ALA A 166 14.63 26.14 -11.36
C ALA A 166 15.65 24.97 -11.34
N VAL A 167 16.93 25.26 -11.05
CA VAL A 167 18.05 24.30 -11.09
C VAL A 167 18.14 23.35 -9.89
N HIS A 168 17.16 23.40 -9.00
CA HIS A 168 17.08 22.55 -7.80
C HIS A 168 15.78 21.74 -7.71
N THR A 169 14.90 21.83 -8.72
CA THR A 169 13.65 21.05 -8.71
C THR A 169 13.91 19.60 -9.10
N ALA A 170 13.35 18.66 -8.34
CA ALA A 170 13.54 17.23 -8.58
C ALA A 170 12.86 16.72 -9.87
N ILE A 171 11.84 17.43 -10.37
CA ILE A 171 11.11 16.99 -11.57
C ILE A 171 11.94 17.10 -12.84
N ARG A 172 12.97 17.94 -12.88
CA ARG A 172 13.83 18.12 -14.05
C ARG A 172 14.95 17.09 -14.05
N SER A 173 15.05 16.32 -15.13
CA SER A 173 16.07 15.27 -15.24
C SER A 173 17.51 15.82 -15.31
N VAL A 174 17.67 17.09 -15.70
CA VAL A 174 18.97 17.77 -15.70
C VAL A 174 19.50 18.05 -14.29
N ASN A 175 18.61 18.14 -13.29
CA ASN A 175 18.98 18.43 -11.90
C ASN A 175 19.30 17.15 -11.11
N GLN A 176 18.63 16.03 -11.42
CA GLN A 176 18.79 14.75 -10.75
C GLN A 176 18.22 13.60 -11.61
N THR A 177 18.72 12.38 -11.43
CA THR A 177 18.39 11.21 -12.27
C THR A 177 17.58 10.13 -11.57
N LEU A 178 17.28 10.27 -10.28
CA LEU A 178 16.51 9.30 -9.52
C LEU A 178 15.01 9.45 -9.81
N PRO A 179 14.23 8.35 -9.79
CA PRO A 179 12.78 8.45 -9.79
C PRO A 179 12.28 9.11 -8.50
N ILE A 180 11.17 9.82 -8.60
CA ILE A 180 10.51 10.48 -7.48
C ILE A 180 9.52 9.52 -6.85
N LEU A 181 9.63 9.27 -5.55
CA LEU A 181 8.70 8.43 -4.81
C LEU A 181 7.35 9.15 -4.70
N HIS A 182 6.31 8.56 -5.30
CA HIS A 182 4.95 9.11 -5.31
C HIS A 182 4.08 8.48 -4.24
N ALA A 183 4.20 7.17 -4.03
CA ALA A 183 3.43 6.47 -3.02
C ALA A 183 4.19 5.27 -2.44
N VAL A 184 3.84 4.97 -1.20
CA VAL A 184 4.19 3.77 -0.44
C VAL A 184 2.89 3.08 -0.05
N VAL A 185 2.80 1.81 -0.42
CA VAL A 185 1.65 0.94 -0.18
C VAL A 185 2.10 -0.23 0.70
N SER A 186 1.72 -0.21 1.97
CA SER A 186 1.96 -1.33 2.88
C SER A 186 0.86 -2.38 2.72
N CYS A 187 1.23 -3.61 2.37
CA CYS A 187 0.30 -4.70 2.10
C CYS A 187 0.23 -5.63 3.32
N LYS A 188 -0.91 -5.65 4.01
CA LYS A 188 -1.10 -6.46 5.20
C LYS A 188 -2.30 -7.39 5.03
N TRP A 189 -2.06 -8.64 4.58
CA TRP A 189 -3.14 -9.61 4.32
C TRP A 189 -4.10 -9.76 5.53
N THR A 190 -3.53 -9.96 6.72
CA THR A 190 -4.26 -9.96 7.99
C THR A 190 -3.55 -9.07 9.00
N LEU A 191 -4.31 -8.42 9.87
CA LEU A 191 -3.76 -7.51 10.87
C LEU A 191 -3.59 -8.20 12.23
N ARG A 192 -2.54 -7.77 12.93
CA ARG A 192 -2.24 -8.07 14.33
C ARG A 192 -1.65 -6.81 14.95
N SER A 193 -1.71 -6.69 16.27
CA SER A 193 -1.30 -5.47 16.97
C SER A 193 0.14 -5.06 16.64
N ASP A 194 1.06 -6.02 16.58
CA ASP A 194 2.46 -5.83 16.17
C ASP A 194 2.58 -5.34 14.72
N ARG A 195 1.84 -5.95 13.80
CA ARG A 195 1.87 -5.59 12.37
C ARG A 195 1.31 -4.20 12.09
N ALA A 196 0.31 -3.78 12.86
CA ALA A 196 -0.23 -2.43 12.78
C ALA A 196 0.79 -1.39 13.25
N GLN A 197 1.51 -1.66 14.34
CA GLN A 197 2.56 -0.77 14.83
C GLN A 197 3.74 -0.68 13.88
N ASN A 198 4.09 -1.76 13.18
CA ASN A 198 5.14 -1.73 12.15
C ASN A 198 4.78 -0.77 11.02
N ALA A 199 3.56 -0.84 10.49
CA ALA A 199 3.12 0.08 9.43
C ALA A 199 3.13 1.55 9.88
N ARG A 200 2.73 1.83 11.13
CA ARG A 200 2.82 3.19 11.71
C ARG A 200 4.26 3.67 11.86
N SER A 201 5.16 2.80 12.31
CA SER A 201 6.57 3.14 12.51
C SER A 201 7.27 3.42 11.18
N GLU A 202 7.00 2.61 10.15
CA GLU A 202 7.49 2.85 8.78
C GLU A 202 6.96 4.17 8.21
N ALA A 203 5.67 4.45 8.38
CA ALA A 203 5.05 5.71 7.99
C ALA A 203 5.70 6.91 8.67
N LEU A 204 5.89 6.85 9.99
CA LEU A 204 6.56 7.91 10.75
C LEU A 204 7.99 8.15 10.27
N ASN A 205 8.71 7.10 9.89
CA ASN A 205 10.06 7.25 9.34
C ASN A 205 10.04 7.93 7.96
N LEU A 206 9.07 7.63 7.10
CA LEU A 206 8.89 8.33 5.83
C LEU A 206 8.60 9.81 6.06
N ILE A 207 7.73 10.12 7.01
CA ILE A 207 7.37 11.49 7.35
C ILE A 207 8.59 12.26 7.87
N ARG A 208 9.31 11.70 8.85
CA ARG A 208 10.43 12.37 9.51
C ARG A 208 11.63 12.60 8.60
N ASN A 209 11.90 11.67 7.69
CA ASN A 209 13.10 11.70 6.86
C ASN A 209 12.89 12.31 5.47
N ARG A 210 11.71 12.83 5.11
CA ARG A 210 11.53 13.41 3.77
C ARG A 210 12.30 14.73 3.61
N LYS A 211 12.90 14.96 2.44
CA LYS A 211 13.40 16.27 1.99
C LYS A 211 12.59 16.82 0.82
N GLY A 212 11.27 16.88 0.97
CA GLY A 212 10.35 17.27 -0.10
C GLY A 212 8.89 17.02 0.25
N ARG A 213 8.04 16.93 -0.78
CA ARG A 213 6.64 16.53 -0.62
C ARG A 213 6.59 15.10 -0.07
N LEU A 214 5.67 14.86 0.86
CA LEU A 214 5.41 13.52 1.39
C LEU A 214 4.78 12.66 0.29
N PRO A 215 5.28 11.44 0.02
CA PRO A 215 4.57 10.48 -0.83
C PRO A 215 3.24 10.08 -0.17
N HIS A 216 2.32 9.52 -0.94
CA HIS A 216 1.15 8.87 -0.35
C HIS A 216 1.60 7.72 0.56
N ILE A 217 1.04 7.62 1.76
CA ILE A 217 1.32 6.54 2.72
C ILE A 217 0.03 5.82 3.02
N VAL A 218 -0.16 4.65 2.41
CA VAL A 218 -1.42 3.91 2.47
C VAL A 218 -1.21 2.47 2.90
N VAL A 219 -2.27 1.85 3.42
CA VAL A 219 -2.29 0.42 3.76
C VAL A 219 -3.37 -0.28 2.96
N VAL A 220 -3.06 -1.43 2.36
CA VAL A 220 -4.03 -2.33 1.73
C VAL A 220 -4.16 -3.60 2.58
N THR A 221 -5.38 -4.04 2.86
CA THR A 221 -5.63 -5.18 3.77
C THR A 221 -6.88 -5.99 3.44
N ALA A 222 -6.87 -7.28 3.81
CA ALA A 222 -8.02 -8.17 3.77
C ALA A 222 -8.52 -8.55 5.18
N GLU A 223 -8.14 -7.77 6.21
CA GLU A 223 -8.55 -8.04 7.58
C GLU A 223 -10.08 -7.99 7.75
N PRO A 224 -10.73 -9.08 8.19
CA PRO A 224 -12.19 -9.15 8.25
C PRO A 224 -12.81 -8.46 9.47
N THR A 225 -12.03 -8.08 10.51
CA THR A 225 -12.60 -7.57 11.77
C THR A 225 -12.44 -6.05 11.95
N PRO A 226 -13.52 -5.32 12.33
CA PRO A 226 -13.46 -3.87 12.55
C PRO A 226 -12.46 -3.47 13.64
N SER A 227 -12.33 -4.25 14.71
CA SER A 227 -11.41 -3.98 15.81
C SER A 227 -9.93 -4.03 15.40
N ARG A 228 -9.59 -4.84 14.39
CA ARG A 228 -8.22 -4.86 13.86
C ARG A 228 -8.01 -3.83 12.77
N LEU A 229 -9.01 -3.58 11.93
CA LEU A 229 -8.98 -2.47 10.98
C LEU A 229 -8.78 -1.12 11.69
N SER A 230 -9.47 -0.91 12.81
CA SER A 230 -9.40 0.32 13.59
C SER A 230 -8.01 0.58 14.17
N SER A 231 -7.22 -0.46 14.45
CA SER A 231 -5.83 -0.33 14.93
C SER A 231 -4.92 0.45 13.97
N LEU A 232 -5.30 0.53 12.68
CA LEU A 232 -4.61 1.31 11.66
C LEU A 232 -5.44 2.50 11.16
N ALA A 233 -6.73 2.28 10.91
CA ALA A 233 -7.59 3.30 10.31
C ALA A 233 -7.86 4.47 11.29
N LEU A 234 -8.04 4.18 12.59
CA LEU A 234 -8.28 5.24 13.58
C LEU A 234 -6.97 5.95 13.95
N GLY A 235 -7.08 7.26 14.11
CA GLY A 235 -5.93 8.16 14.26
C GLY A 235 -5.55 8.84 12.94
N THR A 236 -4.85 9.96 13.07
CA THR A 236 -4.48 10.84 11.97
C THR A 236 -3.00 11.21 12.07
N GLY A 237 -2.35 11.41 10.92
CA GLY A 237 -0.99 11.96 10.85
C GLY A 237 0.05 11.02 10.26
N ASP A 238 -0.12 9.70 10.45
CA ASP A 238 0.87 8.71 9.98
C ASP A 238 0.46 8.08 8.64
N ILE A 239 -0.78 7.60 8.55
CA ILE A 239 -1.31 6.88 7.39
C ILE A 239 -2.42 7.73 6.75
N ASP A 240 -2.35 7.92 5.45
CA ASP A 240 -3.31 8.71 4.69
C ASP A 240 -4.68 8.03 4.66
N CYS A 241 -4.73 6.73 4.34
CA CYS A 241 -5.95 5.92 4.35
C CYS A 241 -5.65 4.41 4.36
N VAL A 242 -6.61 3.62 4.85
CA VAL A 242 -6.60 2.15 4.74
C VAL A 242 -7.59 1.75 3.63
N TYR A 243 -7.19 0.82 2.78
CA TYR A 243 -8.01 0.29 1.69
C TYR A 243 -8.26 -1.19 1.93
N HIS A 244 -9.53 -1.56 2.04
CA HIS A 244 -9.92 -2.96 2.16
C HIS A 244 -10.11 -3.58 0.78
N VAL A 245 -9.63 -4.82 0.60
CA VAL A 245 -9.68 -5.52 -0.70
C VAL A 245 -11.10 -5.73 -1.22
N ALA A 246 -12.07 -5.83 -0.33
CA ALA A 246 -13.46 -6.16 -0.64
C ALA A 246 -14.44 -5.41 0.28
N LEU A 247 -14.37 -4.06 0.33
CA LEU A 247 -15.10 -3.27 1.31
C LEU A 247 -16.64 -3.38 1.19
N PRO A 248 -17.25 -3.30 0.00
CA PRO A 248 -18.69 -3.54 -0.18
C PRO A 248 -19.14 -4.92 0.30
N GLU A 249 -18.34 -5.95 0.05
CA GLU A 249 -18.61 -7.32 0.48
C GLU A 249 -18.45 -7.44 2.01
N LEU A 250 -17.41 -6.83 2.58
CA LEU A 250 -17.18 -6.78 4.03
C LEU A 250 -18.35 -6.12 4.74
N LYS A 251 -18.86 -5.00 4.22
CA LYS A 251 -20.01 -4.29 4.77
C LYS A 251 -21.25 -5.18 4.83
N LYS A 252 -21.51 -5.96 3.77
CA LYS A 252 -22.63 -6.93 3.73
C LYS A 252 -22.42 -8.08 4.71
N ALA A 253 -21.21 -8.65 4.74
CA ALA A 253 -20.87 -9.73 5.66
C ALA A 253 -20.97 -9.29 7.14
N MET A 254 -20.55 -8.05 7.43
CA MET A 254 -20.62 -7.49 8.77
C MET A 254 -22.05 -7.30 9.25
N ARG A 255 -22.96 -6.84 8.39
CA ARG A 255 -24.40 -6.75 8.71
C ARG A 255 -25.06 -8.12 8.97
N LYS A 256 -24.50 -9.19 8.41
CA LYS A 256 -25.03 -10.55 8.55
C LYS A 256 -24.49 -11.27 9.78
N HIS A 257 -23.22 -11.04 10.13
CA HIS A 257 -22.50 -11.83 11.14
C HIS A 257 -22.00 -11.02 12.34
N GLY A 258 -21.89 -9.70 12.21
CA GLY A 258 -21.52 -8.78 13.28
C GLY A 258 -22.71 -8.38 14.16
N ASN A 259 -22.40 -7.76 15.30
CA ASN A 259 -23.39 -7.02 16.11
C ASN A 259 -23.42 -5.54 15.68
N ASP A 260 -24.31 -4.76 16.29
CA ASP A 260 -24.46 -3.34 16.01
C ASP A 260 -23.15 -2.55 16.23
N ASP A 261 -22.40 -2.82 17.31
CA ASP A 261 -21.10 -2.17 17.57
C ASP A 261 -20.08 -2.42 16.45
N ASN A 262 -20.05 -3.64 15.90
CA ASN A 262 -19.13 -3.99 14.82
C ASN A 262 -19.50 -3.26 13.51
N VAL A 263 -20.80 -3.15 13.23
CA VAL A 263 -21.30 -2.42 12.06
C VAL A 263 -21.02 -0.92 12.21
N GLU A 264 -21.33 -0.35 13.37
CA GLU A 264 -21.07 1.06 13.68
C GLU A 264 -19.58 1.38 13.58
N ALA A 265 -18.71 0.57 14.19
CA ALA A 265 -17.27 0.76 14.11
C ALA A 265 -16.75 0.77 12.66
N LEU A 266 -17.31 -0.09 11.79
CA LEU A 266 -16.97 -0.12 10.38
C LEU A 266 -17.45 1.15 9.66
N GLU A 267 -18.69 1.57 9.87
CA GLU A 267 -19.27 2.77 9.25
C GLU A 267 -18.51 4.04 9.70
N VAL A 268 -18.17 4.16 10.98
CA VAL A 268 -17.36 5.29 11.50
C VAL A 268 -16.04 5.42 10.75
N MET A 269 -15.35 4.31 10.45
CA MET A 269 -14.11 4.35 9.67
C MET A 269 -14.33 4.78 8.21
N ILE A 270 -15.45 4.37 7.59
CA ILE A 270 -15.80 4.71 6.21
C ILE A 270 -16.19 6.19 6.11
N GLU A 271 -17.13 6.62 6.95
CA GLU A 271 -17.62 8.00 6.99
C GLU A 271 -16.52 8.99 7.41
N GLY A 272 -15.64 8.56 8.32
CA GLY A 272 -14.44 9.29 8.70
C GLY A 272 -13.35 9.33 7.62
N ARG A 273 -13.58 8.75 6.44
CA ARG A 273 -12.63 8.66 5.31
C ARG A 273 -11.30 8.00 5.69
N ARG A 274 -11.36 7.06 6.63
CA ARG A 274 -10.20 6.30 7.13
C ARG A 274 -10.10 4.91 6.52
N LEU A 275 -11.23 4.38 6.04
CA LEU A 275 -11.34 3.09 5.37
C LEU A 275 -12.08 3.24 4.03
N LYS A 276 -11.46 2.79 2.94
CA LYS A 276 -11.99 2.83 1.58
C LYS A 276 -11.88 1.46 0.89
N ASP A 277 -12.48 1.29 -0.28
CA ASP A 277 -12.30 0.08 -1.09
C ASP A 277 -11.01 0.18 -1.90
N ILE A 278 -10.37 -0.95 -2.21
CA ILE A 278 -9.20 -0.98 -3.10
C ILE A 278 -9.46 -0.29 -4.45
N ALA A 279 -10.70 -0.25 -4.93
CA ALA A 279 -11.09 0.48 -6.13
C ALA A 279 -10.96 2.01 -6.03
N ASP A 280 -10.93 2.57 -4.83
CA ASP A 280 -10.77 4.01 -4.62
C ASP A 280 -9.29 4.44 -4.75
N LEU A 281 -8.35 3.53 -4.44
CA LEU A 281 -6.92 3.82 -4.36
C LEU A 281 -6.34 4.42 -5.66
N PRO A 282 -6.64 3.91 -6.88
CA PRO A 282 -6.10 4.48 -8.11
C PRO A 282 -6.48 5.95 -8.32
N LEU A 283 -7.67 6.38 -7.90
CA LEU A 283 -8.09 7.78 -8.01
C LEU A 283 -7.50 8.64 -6.88
N ASP A 284 -7.42 8.11 -5.66
CA ASP A 284 -6.79 8.82 -4.55
C ASP A 284 -5.30 9.09 -4.79
N LEU A 285 -4.63 8.23 -5.57
CA LEU A 285 -3.25 8.43 -6.03
C LEU A 285 -3.12 9.53 -7.10
N ALA A 286 -4.22 9.99 -7.70
CA ALA A 286 -4.21 10.97 -8.78
C ALA A 286 -4.34 12.44 -8.30
N ILE A 287 -4.34 12.68 -6.98
CA ILE A 287 -4.52 14.01 -6.36
C ILE A 287 -3.26 14.90 -6.45
#